data_AF-A0A424PB60-F1
#
_entry.id   AF-A0A424PB60-F1
#
_cell.length_a   1.000
_cell.length_b   1.000
_cell.length_c   1.000
_cell.angle_alpha   90.00
_cell.angle_beta   90.00
_cell.angle_gamma   90.00
#
_symmetry.space_group_name_H-M   'P 1'
#
loop_
_entity.id
_entity.type
_entity.pdbx_description
1 polymer ?
#
loop_
_entity_poly.entity_id
_entity_poly.type
_entity_poly.pdbx_seq_one_letter_code
_entity_poly.pdbx_strand_id
1 'polypeptide(L)'
;MTEIGGIYYQAYDYKWRTDPSINPAFDTKEEAYEYANTYNEGNSHMYVVRMINYRYEIRIVNPNQNEMMYTTNDFNDAIDYIDSYSPAHDDLVLYDLKTGKFYEGNL
;
A
#
# COMPACT_ATOMS: atom_id res chain seq x y z
N MET A 1 7.68 18.74 -17.48
CA MET A 1 7.00 17.45 -17.74
C MET A 1 7.81 16.34 -17.13
N THR A 2 7.48 16.03 -15.88
CA THR A 2 7.67 14.75 -15.18
C THR A 2 6.82 14.96 -13.94
N GLU A 3 5.67 14.29 -13.80
CA GLU A 3 5.03 14.22 -12.49
C GLU A 3 6.05 13.53 -11.57
N ILE A 4 6.67 14.32 -10.69
CA ILE A 4 7.39 13.75 -9.57
C ILE A 4 6.29 13.11 -8.75
N GLY A 5 6.15 11.78 -8.87
CA GLY A 5 5.18 11.02 -8.09
C GLY A 5 5.25 11.43 -6.63
N GLY A 6 4.10 11.57 -5.99
CA GLY A 6 3.99 12.04 -4.61
C GLY A 6 4.93 11.26 -3.68
N ILE A 7 5.71 11.99 -2.88
CA ILE A 7 6.40 11.41 -1.73
C ILE A 7 5.36 11.27 -0.63
N TYR A 8 5.23 10.07 -0.09
CA TYR A 8 4.38 9.76 1.05
C TYR A 8 5.21 9.26 2.22
N TYR A 9 4.62 9.32 3.41
CA TYR A 9 5.20 8.79 4.64
C TYR A 9 4.34 7.65 5.15
N GLN A 10 4.90 6.46 5.22
CA GLN A 10 4.19 5.27 5.63
C GLN A 10 4.49 4.94 7.09
N ALA A 11 3.44 4.70 7.88
CA ALA A 11 3.57 4.00 9.14
C ALA A 11 3.66 2.50 8.82
N TYR A 12 4.85 1.92 9.00
CA TYR A 12 5.16 0.57 8.54
C TYR A 12 5.51 -0.36 9.71
N ASP A 13 4.76 -1.45 9.87
CA ASP A 13 5.02 -2.52 10.83
C ASP A 13 5.59 -3.75 10.11
N TYR A 14 6.86 -4.02 10.37
CA TYR A 14 7.58 -5.13 9.73
C TYR A 14 6.96 -6.51 10.02
N LYS A 15 6.32 -6.69 11.19
CA LYS A 15 5.66 -7.94 11.56
C LYS A 15 4.51 -8.26 10.59
N TRP A 16 3.87 -7.22 10.07
CA TRP A 16 2.71 -7.30 9.22
C TRP A 16 2.94 -6.69 7.83
N ARG A 17 4.17 -6.77 7.34
CA ARG A 17 4.59 -6.21 6.04
C ARG A 17 3.80 -6.70 4.81
N THR A 18 3.07 -7.80 4.94
CA THR A 18 2.24 -8.37 3.87
C THR A 18 0.79 -7.91 3.95
N ASP A 19 0.42 -7.09 4.92
CA ASP A 19 -0.94 -6.55 5.06
C ASP A 19 -0.92 -5.04 4.82
N PRO A 20 -1.20 -4.58 3.59
CA PRO A 20 -1.20 -3.16 3.26
C PRO A 20 -2.22 -2.35 4.05
N SER A 21 -3.32 -2.99 4.49
CA SER A 21 -4.42 -2.31 5.18
C SER A 21 -4.01 -1.77 6.55
N ILE A 22 -2.96 -2.35 7.14
CA ILE A 22 -2.41 -1.89 8.41
C ILE A 22 -1.12 -1.09 8.27
N ASN A 23 -0.62 -0.88 7.04
CA ASN A 23 0.57 -0.07 6.77
C ASN A 23 0.19 1.21 5.98
N PRO A 24 -0.58 2.15 6.57
CA PRO A 24 -1.11 3.30 5.85
C PRO A 24 -0.04 4.32 5.46
N ALA A 25 -0.31 5.06 4.38
CA ALA A 25 0.51 6.15 3.87
C ALA A 25 -0.15 7.51 4.10
N PHE A 26 0.66 8.51 4.43
CA PHE A 26 0.25 9.87 4.76
C PHE A 26 0.97 10.90 3.89
N ASP A 27 0.39 12.09 3.75
CA ASP A 27 0.99 13.18 2.96
C ASP A 27 2.19 13.80 3.71
N THR A 28 2.13 13.80 5.05
CA THR A 28 3.16 14.41 5.90
C THR A 28 3.84 13.41 6.83
N LYS A 29 5.07 13.74 7.23
CA LYS A 29 5.84 12.90 8.16
C LYS A 29 5.22 12.94 9.56
N GLU A 30 4.67 14.09 9.92
CA GLU A 30 4.00 14.36 11.20
C GLU A 30 2.79 13.44 11.38
N GLU A 31 1.89 13.36 10.40
CA GLU A 31 0.72 12.45 10.43
C GLU A 31 1.14 10.98 10.60
N ALA A 32 2.17 10.54 9.88
CA ALA A 32 2.69 9.18 10.00
C ALA A 32 3.26 8.90 11.40
N TYR A 33 3.94 9.88 12.02
CA TYR A 33 4.44 9.75 13.39
C TYR A 33 3.34 9.76 14.43
N GLU A 34 2.32 10.62 14.27
CA GLU A 34 1.17 10.63 15.15
C GLU A 34 0.48 9.27 15.14
N TYR A 35 0.20 8.72 13.95
CA TYR A 35 -0.33 7.37 13.79
C TYR A 35 0.57 6.32 14.47
N ALA A 36 1.87 6.30 14.13
CA ALA A 36 2.79 5.33 14.69
C ALA A 36 2.84 5.40 16.23
N ASN A 37 2.89 6.59 16.83
CA ASN A 37 2.90 6.77 18.28
C ASN A 37 1.60 6.26 18.91
N THR A 38 0.44 6.66 18.38
CA THR A 38 -0.87 6.25 18.90
C THR A 38 -1.03 4.73 18.89
N TYR A 39 -0.59 4.04 17.84
CA TYR A 39 -0.81 2.59 17.71
C TYR A 39 0.34 1.73 18.24
N ASN A 40 1.51 2.33 18.52
CA ASN A 40 2.58 1.66 19.26
C ASN A 40 2.30 1.63 20.77
N GLU A 41 1.45 2.54 21.28
CA GLU A 41 1.01 2.51 22.68
C GLU A 41 0.30 1.18 22.99
N GLY A 42 0.80 0.45 23.98
CA GLY A 42 0.27 -0.86 24.38
C GLY A 42 0.95 -2.08 23.73
N ASN A 43 2.05 -1.92 22.99
CA ASN A 43 2.87 -2.99 22.39
C ASN A 43 2.13 -3.91 21.39
N SER A 44 1.00 -3.49 20.81
CA SER A 44 0.30 -4.30 19.80
C SER A 44 0.97 -4.21 18.41
N HIS A 45 1.48 -3.04 18.08
CA HIS A 45 2.20 -2.76 16.83
C HIS A 45 3.59 -2.20 17.10
N MET A 46 4.45 -2.27 16.08
CA MET A 46 5.80 -1.68 16.08
C MET A 46 6.02 -0.90 14.78
N TYR A 47 5.21 0.14 14.58
CA TYR A 47 5.32 1.03 13.45
C TYR A 47 6.62 1.83 13.48
N VAL A 48 7.31 1.84 12.34
CA VAL A 48 8.35 2.81 12.00
C VAL A 48 7.85 3.70 10.87
N VAL A 49 8.24 4.97 10.88
CA VAL A 49 7.91 5.88 9.77
C VAL A 49 8.98 5.76 8.69
N ARG A 50 8.58 5.40 7.47
CA ARG A 50 9.44 5.37 6.28
C ARG A 50 8.90 6.25 5.17
N MET A 51 9.78 6.77 4.33
CA MET A 51 9.41 7.49 3.11
C MET A 51 9.17 6.48 1.99
N ILE A 52 8.07 6.64 1.25
CA ILE A 52 7.76 5.86 0.06
C ILE A 52 7.43 6.79 -1.11
N ASN A 53 7.65 6.29 -2.32
CA ASN A 53 7.37 6.99 -3.58
C ASN A 53 6.27 6.26 -4.38
N TYR A 54 5.30 5.69 -3.66
CA TYR A 54 4.12 5.03 -4.21
C TYR A 54 2.95 5.21 -3.24
N ARG A 55 1.73 5.21 -3.78
CA ARG A 55 0.47 5.23 -3.02
C ARG A 55 -0.31 3.93 -3.22
N TYR A 56 -0.23 3.39 -4.42
CA TYR A 56 -0.93 2.20 -4.85
C TYR A 56 0.00 1.02 -4.81
N GLU A 57 -0.47 -0.08 -4.24
CA GLU A 57 0.24 -1.34 -4.13
C GLU A 57 -0.65 -2.46 -4.68
N ILE A 58 -0.17 -3.15 -5.71
CA ILE A 58 -0.87 -4.29 -6.31
C ILE A 58 -0.22 -5.56 -5.82
N ARG A 59 -1.05 -6.49 -5.37
CA ARG A 59 -0.61 -7.76 -4.80
C ARG A 59 -1.36 -8.92 -5.42
N ILE A 60 -0.71 -10.08 -5.46
CA ILE A 60 -1.38 -11.37 -5.60
C ILE A 60 -1.78 -11.81 -4.20
N VAL A 61 -3.08 -12.06 -3.98
CA VAL A 61 -3.65 -12.46 -2.69
C VAL A 61 -4.50 -13.71 -2.87
N ASN A 62 -3.94 -14.84 -2.47
CA ASN A 62 -4.61 -16.14 -2.47
C ASN A 62 -4.28 -16.92 -1.18
N PRO A 63 -4.88 -18.09 -0.92
CA PRO A 63 -4.64 -18.84 0.32
C PRO A 63 -3.17 -19.22 0.59
N ASN A 64 -2.32 -19.23 -0.46
CA ASN A 64 -0.91 -19.63 -0.36
C ASN A 64 0.06 -18.45 -0.48
N GLN A 65 -0.39 -17.32 -1.04
CA GLN A 65 0.48 -16.21 -1.42
C GLN A 65 -0.16 -14.87 -1.07
N ASN A 66 0.67 -13.98 -0.55
CA ASN A 66 0.35 -12.58 -0.39
C ASN A 66 1.60 -11.79 -0.78
N GLU A 67 1.76 -11.56 -2.09
CA GLU A 67 2.99 -11.05 -2.70
C GLU A 67 2.77 -9.72 -3.39
N MET A 68 3.66 -8.76 -3.13
CA MET A 68 3.64 -7.44 -3.78
C MET A 68 4.21 -7.56 -5.18
N MET A 69 3.40 -7.22 -6.18
CA MET A 69 3.75 -7.34 -7.60
C MET A 69 4.17 -6.01 -8.20
N TYR A 70 3.46 -4.93 -7.85
CA TYR A 70 3.68 -3.63 -8.47
C TYR A 70 3.32 -2.49 -7.50
N THR A 71 4.00 -1.36 -7.63
CA THR A 71 3.73 -0.15 -6.86
C THR A 71 3.78 1.06 -7.77
N THR A 72 2.82 1.98 -7.61
CA THR A 72 2.78 3.21 -8.40
C THR A 72 2.13 4.35 -7.62
N ASN A 73 2.31 5.57 -8.12
CA ASN A 73 1.67 6.77 -7.60
C ASN A 73 0.44 7.19 -8.42
N ASP A 74 0.31 6.67 -9.64
CA ASP A 74 -0.80 6.99 -10.53
C ASP A 74 -1.85 5.87 -10.43
N PHE A 75 -3.10 6.26 -10.21
CA PHE A 75 -4.20 5.31 -10.15
C PHE A 75 -4.44 4.64 -11.50
N ASN A 76 -4.35 5.38 -12.61
CA ASN A 76 -4.55 4.83 -13.95
C ASN A 76 -3.45 3.82 -14.31
N ASP A 77 -2.20 4.08 -13.92
CA ASP A 77 -1.11 3.11 -14.10
C ASP A 77 -1.35 1.83 -13.28
N ALA A 78 -1.95 1.95 -12.09
CA ALA A 78 -2.34 0.79 -11.30
C ALA A 78 -3.46 -0.02 -11.99
N ILE A 79 -4.44 0.66 -12.58
CA ILE A 79 -5.50 0.02 -13.36
C ILE A 79 -4.94 -0.63 -14.62
N ASP A 80 -4.09 0.05 -15.39
CA ASP A 80 -3.44 -0.47 -16.60
C ASP A 80 -2.63 -1.74 -16.30
N TYR A 81 -1.95 -1.78 -15.15
CA TYR A 81 -1.27 -2.99 -14.67
C TYR A 81 -2.27 -4.13 -14.42
N ILE A 82 -3.38 -3.88 -13.72
CA ILE A 82 -4.39 -4.92 -13.46
C ILE A 82 -5.01 -5.42 -14.76
N ASP A 83 -5.39 -4.53 -15.67
CA ASP A 83 -5.99 -4.91 -16.96
C ASP A 83 -5.04 -5.76 -17.81
N SER A 84 -3.75 -5.45 -17.76
CA SER A 84 -2.73 -6.20 -18.51
C SER A 84 -2.46 -7.59 -17.94
N TYR A 85 -2.60 -7.79 -16.62
CA TYR A 85 -2.20 -9.02 -15.93
C TYR A 85 -3.37 -9.88 -15.42
N SER A 86 -4.57 -9.31 -15.29
CA SER A 86 -5.78 -10.02 -14.86
C SER A 86 -6.17 -11.21 -15.75
N PRO A 87 -5.86 -11.27 -17.07
CA PRO A 87 -6.14 -12.47 -17.86
C PRO A 87 -5.39 -13.72 -17.40
N ALA A 88 -4.26 -13.55 -16.68
CA ALA A 88 -3.45 -14.64 -16.14
C ALA A 88 -3.58 -14.81 -14.62
N HIS A 89 -4.18 -13.85 -13.92
CA HIS A 89 -4.28 -13.79 -12.47
C HIS A 89 -5.67 -13.30 -12.06
N ASP A 90 -6.48 -14.18 -11.46
CA ASP A 90 -7.79 -13.84 -10.90
C ASP A 90 -7.71 -13.32 -9.45
N ASP A 91 -6.51 -13.32 -8.87
CA ASP A 91 -6.20 -13.04 -7.48
C ASP A 91 -5.43 -11.72 -7.26
N LEU A 92 -5.49 -10.81 -8.24
CA LEU A 92 -4.93 -9.46 -8.10
C LEU A 92 -5.83 -8.57 -7.24
N VAL A 93 -5.18 -7.85 -6.30
CA VAL A 93 -5.82 -6.87 -5.42
C VAL A 93 -5.03 -5.57 -5.46
N LEU A 94 -5.71 -4.45 -5.74
CA LEU A 94 -5.17 -3.10 -5.65
C LEU A 94 -5.45 -2.51 -4.27
N TYR A 95 -4.43 -2.06 -3.57
CA TYR A 95 -4.53 -1.32 -2.32
C TYR A 95 -4.19 0.15 -2.53
N ASP A 96 -5.06 1.05 -2.07
CA ASP A 96 -4.76 2.47 -1.89
C ASP A 96 -4.31 2.72 -0.45
N LEU A 97 -2.99 2.81 -0.26
CA LEU A 97 -2.39 2.94 1.07
C LEU A 97 -2.80 4.21 1.81
N LYS A 98 -3.24 5.24 1.08
CA LYS A 98 -3.66 6.51 1.68
C LYS A 98 -5.07 6.46 2.22
N THR A 99 -5.97 5.79 1.50
CA THR A 99 -7.39 5.72 1.90
C THR A 99 -7.74 4.45 2.66
N GLY A 100 -6.85 3.46 2.67
CA GLY A 100 -7.11 2.13 3.22
C GLY A 100 -8.10 1.30 2.38
N LYS A 101 -8.49 1.79 1.20
CA LYS A 101 -9.38 1.07 0.30
C LYS A 101 -8.61 0.00 -0.45
N PHE A 102 -9.29 -1.09 -0.76
CA PHE A 102 -8.79 -2.10 -1.66
C PHE A 102 -9.87 -2.49 -2.67
N TYR A 103 -9.40 -3.04 -3.78
CA TYR A 103 -10.23 -3.40 -4.92
C TYR A 103 -9.80 -4.77 -5.42
N GLU A 104 -10.78 -5.66 -5.62
CA GLU A 104 -10.58 -7.04 -6.08
C GLU A 104 -11.20 -7.22 -7.47
N GLY A 105 -10.52 -7.94 -8.35
CA GLY A 105 -11.07 -8.34 -9.66
C GLY A 105 -11.07 -7.24 -10.74
N ASN A 106 -11.92 -7.42 -11.77
CA ASN A 106 -12.04 -6.48 -12.91
C ASN A 106 -12.51 -5.10 -12.42
N LEU A 107 -11.57 -4.15 -12.41
CA LEU A 107 -11.75 -2.76 -12.00
C LEU A 107 -12.30 -1.87 -13.10
#